data_AF-A0A7X8N107-F1
#
_entry.id   AF-A0A7X8N107-F1
#
_cell.length_a   1.000
_cell.length_b   1.000
_cell.length_c   1.000
_cell.angle_alpha   90.00
_cell.angle_beta   90.00
_cell.angle_gamma   90.00
#
_symmetry.space_group_name_H-M   'P 1'
#
loop_
_entity.id
_entity.type
_entity.pdbx_description
1 polymer ?
#
loop_
_entity_poly.entity_id
_entity_poly.type
_entity_poly.pdbx_seq_one_letter_code
_entity_poly.pdbx_strand_id
1 'polypeptide(L)'
;MIRVVYYYVILFMTLMMTIGGSVAAFMAIADIVSPSSYYQTYSEYKEMKIANKTKYDESGKPISEQPKIDDDELLAEYNTVVAQEKERSKEMAWNTLIKSFGWIIIPLPIFIFYQRKVRRNE
;
A
#
# COMPACT_ATOMS: atom_id res chain seq x y z
N MET A 1 11.58 -41.77 8.33
CA MET A 1 12.26 -40.57 7.77
C MET A 1 11.33 -39.72 6.91
N ILE A 2 10.70 -40.24 5.85
CA ILE A 2 9.86 -39.44 4.94
C ILE A 2 8.70 -38.70 5.65
N ARG A 3 8.01 -39.34 6.61
CA ARG A 3 6.94 -38.68 7.39
C ARG A 3 7.44 -37.50 8.22
N VAL A 4 8.62 -37.66 8.84
CA VAL A 4 9.26 -36.62 9.65
C VAL A 4 9.65 -35.43 8.77
N VAL A 5 10.26 -35.69 7.60
CA VAL A 5 10.58 -34.65 6.62
C VAL A 5 9.32 -33.95 6.15
N TYR A 6 8.24 -34.69 5.85
CA TYR A 6 6.95 -34.12 5.46
C TYR A 6 6.38 -33.17 6.52
N TYR A 7 6.41 -33.55 7.80
CA TYR A 7 5.96 -32.67 8.88
C TYR A 7 6.79 -31.39 8.99
N TYR A 8 8.12 -31.49 8.87
CA TYR A 8 8.99 -30.31 8.90
C TYR A 8 8.78 -29.39 7.70
N VAL A 9 8.51 -29.92 6.51
CA VAL A 9 8.18 -29.09 5.32
C VAL A 9 6.89 -28.31 5.54
N ILE A 10 5.85 -28.95 6.08
CA ILE A 10 4.59 -28.26 6.39
C ILE A 10 4.80 -27.19 7.45
N LEU A 11 5.51 -27.53 8.54
CA LEU A 11 5.83 -26.59 9.60
C LEU A 11 6.63 -25.40 9.08
N PHE A 12 7.59 -25.64 8.18
CA PHE A 12 8.37 -24.59 7.55
C PHE A 12 7.51 -23.69 6.65
N MET A 13 6.68 -24.28 5.78
CA MET A 13 5.78 -23.50 4.92
C MET A 13 4.82 -22.65 5.74
N THR A 14 4.14 -23.24 6.72
CA THR A 14 3.19 -22.53 7.58
C THR A 14 3.87 -21.43 8.40
N LEU A 15 5.09 -21.66 8.90
CA LEU A 15 5.89 -20.64 9.59
C LEU A 15 6.23 -19.47 8.66
N MET A 16 6.69 -19.75 7.44
CA MET A 16 7.00 -18.72 6.45
C MET A 16 5.76 -17.87 6.10
N MET A 17 4.59 -18.51 5.94
CA MET A 17 3.32 -17.83 5.72
C MET A 17 2.95 -16.90 6.89
N THR A 18 3.08 -17.37 8.13
CA THR A 18 2.79 -16.58 9.32
C THR A 18 3.73 -15.39 9.49
N ILE A 19 5.03 -15.58 9.22
CA ILE A 19 6.02 -14.48 9.28
C ILE A 19 5.68 -13.42 8.21
N GLY A 20 5.42 -13.84 6.97
CA GLY A 20 5.02 -12.92 5.89
C GLY A 20 3.75 -12.14 6.23
N GLY A 21 2.72 -12.81 6.74
CA GLY A 21 1.49 -12.18 7.20
C GLY A 21 1.73 -11.19 8.35
N SER A 22 2.61 -11.52 9.29
CA SER A 22 2.90 -10.65 10.45
C SER A 22 3.62 -9.36 10.05
N VAL A 23 4.60 -9.45 9.14
CA VAL A 23 5.30 -8.27 8.60
C VAL A 23 4.32 -7.38 7.82
N ALA A 24 3.48 -7.98 6.97
CA ALA A 24 2.47 -7.24 6.21
C ALA A 24 1.43 -6.57 7.12
N ALA A 25 0.99 -7.24 8.19
CA ALA A 25 0.09 -6.64 9.18
C ALA A 25 0.73 -5.43 9.88
N PHE A 26 2.01 -5.52 10.26
CA PHE A 26 2.72 -4.41 10.88
C PHE A 26 2.88 -3.22 9.93
N MET A 27 3.27 -3.46 8.68
CA MET A 27 3.35 -2.41 7.65
C MET A 27 2.00 -1.73 7.44
N ALA A 28 0.92 -2.51 7.32
CA ALA A 28 -0.43 -1.97 7.17
C ALA A 28 -0.85 -1.10 8.36
N ILE A 29 -0.53 -1.50 9.60
CA ILE A 29 -0.80 -0.67 10.78
C ILE A 29 0.00 0.63 10.73
N ALA A 30 1.27 0.57 10.34
CA ALA A 30 2.10 1.76 10.18
C ALA A 30 1.51 2.73 9.14
N ASP A 31 1.04 2.21 8.00
CA ASP A 31 0.43 3.01 6.93
C ASP A 31 -0.95 3.58 7.33
N ILE A 32 -1.68 2.94 8.24
CA ILE A 32 -2.93 3.50 8.82
C ILE A 32 -2.62 4.69 9.73
N VAL A 33 -1.60 4.57 10.58
CA VAL A 33 -1.22 5.60 11.57
C VAL A 33 -0.48 6.76 10.92
N SER A 34 0.42 6.45 9.99
CA SER A 34 1.29 7.40 9.29
C SER A 34 1.25 7.12 7.78
N PRO A 35 0.14 7.47 7.10
CA PRO A 35 0.03 7.26 5.65
C PRO A 35 1.13 8.02 4.91
N SER A 36 1.60 7.45 3.81
CA SER A 36 2.63 8.06 2.96
C SER A 36 2.26 9.50 2.56
N SER A 37 3.25 10.38 2.53
CA SER A 37 3.07 11.75 2.04
C SER A 37 2.68 11.74 0.57
N TYR A 38 1.85 12.72 0.16
CA TYR A 38 1.56 12.95 -1.24
C TYR A 38 2.86 13.25 -2.00
N TYR A 39 3.05 12.63 -3.16
CA TYR A 39 4.33 12.64 -3.87
C TYR A 39 4.66 13.97 -4.55
N GLN A 40 3.64 14.78 -4.87
CA GLN A 40 3.78 16.01 -5.62
C GLN A 40 3.63 17.23 -4.70
N THR A 41 4.52 18.20 -4.84
CA THR A 41 4.41 19.48 -4.12
C THR A 41 3.36 20.39 -4.75
N TYR A 42 2.85 21.38 -4.01
CA TYR A 42 1.91 22.35 -4.55
C TYR A 42 2.49 23.12 -5.75
N SER A 43 3.78 23.47 -5.71
CA SER A 43 4.48 24.12 -6.83
C SER A 43 4.46 23.28 -8.09
N GLU A 44 4.80 21.99 -7.98
CA GLU A 44 4.77 21.06 -9.11
C GLU A 44 3.34 20.85 -9.62
N TYR A 45 2.34 20.81 -8.72
CA TYR A 45 0.92 20.72 -9.08
C TYR A 45 0.46 21.93 -9.88
N LYS A 46 0.86 23.13 -9.45
CA LYS A 46 0.59 24.38 -10.14
C LYS A 46 1.25 24.43 -11.52
N GLU A 47 2.53 24.09 -11.61
CA GLU A 47 3.24 24.04 -12.90
C GLU A 47 2.59 23.05 -13.87
N MET A 48 2.22 21.86 -13.40
CA MET A 48 1.52 20.86 -14.21
C MET A 48 0.15 21.38 -14.70
N LYS A 49 -0.64 22.03 -13.84
CA LYS A 49 -1.93 22.63 -14.23
C LYS A 49 -1.77 23.75 -15.25
N ILE A 50 -0.75 24.60 -15.11
CA ILE A 50 -0.43 25.65 -16.08
C ILE A 50 -0.02 25.01 -17.42
N ALA A 51 0.86 24.02 -17.40
CA ALA A 51 1.30 23.31 -18.60
C ALA A 51 0.12 22.66 -19.35
N ASN A 52 -0.81 22.02 -18.63
CA ASN A 52 -2.00 21.39 -19.21
C ASN A 52 -3.00 22.39 -19.80
N LYS A 53 -3.11 23.60 -19.24
CA LYS A 53 -3.98 24.67 -19.76
C LYS A 53 -3.32 25.49 -20.86
N THR A 54 -1.99 25.39 -21.03
CA THR A 54 -1.25 26.11 -22.06
C THR A 54 -1.52 25.43 -23.41
N LYS A 55 -2.11 26.17 -24.35
CA LYS A 55 -2.27 25.70 -25.73
C LYS A 55 -0.99 25.99 -26.51
N TYR A 56 -0.53 25.04 -27.32
CA TYR A 56 0.65 25.17 -28.17
C TYR A 56 0.27 25.13 -29.65
N ASP A 57 0.87 26.01 -30.45
CA ASP A 57 0.72 26.07 -31.90
C ASP A 57 1.47 24.91 -32.58
N GLU A 58 1.24 24.69 -33.88
CA GLU A 58 1.93 23.66 -34.70
C GLU A 58 3.47 23.84 -34.69
N SER A 59 3.96 25.04 -34.39
CA SER A 59 5.38 25.36 -34.23
C SER A 59 5.92 25.18 -32.80
N GLY A 60 5.13 24.62 -31.87
CA GLY A 60 5.52 24.37 -30.47
C GLY A 60 5.58 25.60 -29.56
N LYS A 61 5.03 26.74 -29.99
CA LYS A 61 4.99 27.99 -29.21
C LYS A 61 3.65 28.14 -28.48
N PRO A 62 3.61 28.65 -27.24
CA PRO A 62 2.35 28.88 -26.54
C PRO A 62 1.49 29.92 -27.29
N ILE A 63 0.23 29.57 -27.58
CA ILE A 63 -0.72 30.36 -28.38
C ILE A 63 -1.30 31.54 -27.57
N SER A 64 -1.29 31.46 -26.23
CA SER A 64 -1.80 32.51 -25.35
C SER A 64 -0.82 32.84 -24.22
N GLU A 65 -0.97 34.05 -23.65
CA GLU A 65 -0.39 34.40 -22.35
C GLU A 65 -0.82 33.38 -21.28
N GLN A 66 0.02 33.22 -20.25
CA GLN A 66 -0.18 32.24 -19.18
C GLN A 66 -1.63 32.28 -18.68
N PRO A 67 -2.33 31.13 -18.63
CA PRO A 67 -3.70 31.09 -18.18
C PRO A 67 -3.79 31.66 -16.76
N LYS A 68 -4.66 32.65 -16.55
CA LYS A 68 -4.91 33.23 -15.23
C LYS A 68 -5.63 32.17 -14.38
N ILE A 69 -4.88 31.56 -13.48
CA ILE A 69 -5.40 30.58 -12.51
C ILE A 69 -5.63 31.34 -11.20
N ASP A 70 -6.78 31.12 -10.58
CA ASP A 70 -7.02 31.58 -9.23
C ASP A 70 -6.25 30.69 -8.24
N ASP A 71 -5.35 31.30 -7.48
CA ASP A 71 -4.44 30.57 -6.59
C ASP A 71 -5.18 29.96 -5.40
N ASP A 72 -6.27 30.59 -4.95
CA ASP A 72 -7.09 30.09 -3.84
C ASP A 72 -7.89 28.84 -4.26
N GLU A 73 -8.50 28.87 -5.45
CA GLU A 73 -9.19 27.70 -6.02
C GLU A 73 -8.21 26.53 -6.26
N LEU A 74 -7.02 26.82 -6.78
CA LEU A 74 -6.01 25.78 -7.05
C LEU A 74 -5.48 25.14 -5.76
N LEU A 75 -5.27 25.93 -4.72
CA LEU A 75 -4.83 25.43 -3.42
C LEU A 75 -5.92 24.59 -2.75
N ALA A 76 -7.18 25.00 -2.86
CA ALA A 76 -8.32 24.20 -2.42
C ALA A 76 -8.37 22.85 -3.17
N GLU A 77 -8.25 22.85 -4.51
CA GLU A 77 -8.21 21.64 -5.32
C GLU A 77 -7.06 20.72 -4.89
N TYR A 78 -5.83 21.24 -4.78
CA TYR A 78 -4.66 20.47 -4.33
C TYR A 78 -4.90 19.81 -2.97
N ASN A 79 -5.44 20.56 -2.00
CA ASN A 79 -5.73 20.01 -0.66
C ASN A 79 -6.77 18.88 -0.71
N THR A 80 -7.78 18.98 -1.58
CA THR A 80 -8.75 17.88 -1.75
C THR A 80 -8.11 16.64 -2.34
N VAL A 81 -7.25 16.78 -3.35
CA VAL A 81 -6.50 15.67 -3.94
C VAL A 81 -5.58 15.00 -2.92
N VAL A 82 -4.84 15.80 -2.14
CA VAL A 82 -3.97 15.29 -1.06
C VAL A 82 -4.78 14.54 -0.01
N ALA A 83 -5.96 15.05 0.37
CA ALA A 83 -6.83 14.41 1.34
C ALA A 83 -7.37 13.07 0.80
N GLN A 84 -7.86 13.03 -0.43
CA GLN A 84 -8.37 11.82 -1.08
C GLN A 84 -7.27 10.74 -1.20
N GLU A 85 -6.05 11.12 -1.56
CA GLU A 85 -4.95 10.15 -1.70
C GLU A 85 -4.54 9.57 -0.33
N LYS A 86 -4.57 10.38 0.73
CA LYS A 86 -4.37 9.91 2.11
C LYS A 86 -5.47 8.95 2.55
N GLU A 87 -6.72 9.25 2.23
CA GLU A 87 -7.86 8.37 2.54
C GLU A 87 -7.73 7.04 1.79
N ARG A 88 -7.45 7.08 0.49
CA ARG A 88 -7.22 5.90 -0.35
C ARG A 88 -6.07 5.03 0.19
N SER A 89 -4.98 5.66 0.62
CA SER A 89 -3.84 4.95 1.22
C SER A 89 -4.24 4.22 2.51
N LYS A 90 -5.06 4.86 3.36
CA LYS A 90 -5.60 4.23 4.57
C LYS A 90 -6.52 3.05 4.25
N GLU A 91 -7.41 3.20 3.26
CA GLU A 91 -8.30 2.10 2.84
C GLU A 91 -7.52 0.89 2.32
N MET A 92 -6.48 1.14 1.51
CA MET A 92 -5.58 0.10 1.04
C MET A 92 -4.83 -0.59 2.19
N ALA A 93 -4.38 0.19 3.16
CA ALA A 93 -3.74 -0.34 4.36
C ALA A 93 -4.70 -1.20 5.19
N TRP A 94 -5.96 -0.77 5.40
CA TRP A 94 -7.00 -1.57 6.05
C TRP A 94 -7.25 -2.91 5.33
N ASN A 95 -7.39 -2.87 4.01
CA ASN A 95 -7.56 -4.09 3.22
C ASN A 95 -6.37 -5.04 3.36
N THR A 96 -5.15 -4.49 3.35
CA THR A 96 -3.91 -5.25 3.54
C THR A 96 -3.84 -5.86 4.93
N LEU A 97 -4.24 -5.13 5.97
CA LEU A 97 -4.29 -5.63 7.34
C LEU A 97 -5.23 -6.83 7.48
N ILE A 98 -6.45 -6.73 6.92
CA ILE A 98 -7.44 -7.83 6.93
C ILE A 98 -6.88 -9.05 6.19
N LYS A 99 -6.31 -8.86 5.00
CA LYS A 99 -5.68 -9.94 4.23
C LYS A 99 -4.52 -10.59 4.98
N SER A 100 -3.72 -9.79 5.68
CA SER A 100 -2.59 -10.26 6.49
C SER A 100 -3.03 -11.16 7.63
N PHE A 101 -4.17 -10.86 8.27
CA PHE A 101 -4.76 -11.78 9.25
C PHE A 101 -5.16 -13.11 8.62
N GLY A 102 -5.66 -13.14 7.37
CA GLY A 102 -5.89 -14.39 6.64
C GLY A 102 -4.63 -15.25 6.53
N TRP A 103 -3.50 -14.62 6.20
CA TRP A 103 -2.18 -15.27 6.13
C TRP A 103 -1.63 -15.75 7.48
N ILE A 104 -2.16 -15.26 8.61
CA ILE A 104 -1.76 -15.70 9.95
C ILE A 104 -2.73 -16.79 10.46
N ILE A 105 -4.03 -16.53 10.37
CA ILE A 105 -5.09 -17.36 10.97
C ILE A 105 -5.23 -18.70 10.26
N ILE A 106 -5.06 -18.77 8.93
CA ILE A 106 -5.17 -20.02 8.18
C ILE A 106 -4.04 -21.02 8.48
N PRO A 107 -2.75 -20.64 8.44
CA PRO A 107 -1.66 -21.59 8.71
C PRO A 107 -1.49 -21.94 10.18
N LEU A 108 -1.92 -21.10 11.12
CA LEU A 108 -1.67 -21.29 12.55
C LEU A 108 -2.30 -22.58 13.14
N PRO A 109 -3.57 -22.94 12.85
CA PRO A 109 -4.14 -24.23 13.24
C PRO A 109 -3.38 -25.42 12.66
N ILE A 110 -2.94 -25.33 11.40
CA ILE A 110 -2.16 -26.36 10.71
C ILE A 110 -0.81 -26.52 11.40
N PHE A 111 -0.13 -25.41 11.68
CA PHE A 111 1.15 -25.39 12.39
C PHE A 111 1.02 -26.05 13.76
N ILE A 112 0.04 -25.65 14.58
CA ILE A 112 -0.18 -26.23 15.91
C ILE A 112 -0.45 -27.74 15.82
N PHE A 113 -1.25 -28.18 14.84
CA PHE A 113 -1.56 -29.60 14.66
C PHE A 113 -0.30 -30.43 14.35
N TYR A 114 0.49 -30.02 13.36
CA TYR A 114 1.70 -30.73 12.98
C TYR A 114 2.82 -30.61 14.03
N GLN A 115 2.88 -29.49 14.75
CA GLN A 115 3.83 -29.31 15.86
C GLN A 115 3.54 -30.31 16.98
N ARG A 116 2.25 -30.55 17.29
CA ARG A 116 1.84 -31.56 18.28
C ARG A 116 2.19 -32.98 17.82
N LYS A 117 2.05 -33.30 16.53
CA LYS A 117 2.46 -34.61 15.98
C LYS A 117 3.96 -34.86 16.13
N VAL A 118 4.79 -33.90 15.70
CA VAL A 118 6.25 -34.01 15.82
C VAL A 118 6.68 -34.17 17.28
N ARG A 119 6.08 -33.42 18.21
CA ARG A 119 6.42 -33.48 19.64
C ARG A 119 6.02 -34.80 20.32
N ARG A 120 5.10 -35.57 19.72
CA ARG A 120 4.71 -36.89 20.20
C ARG A 120 5.61 -38.02 19.67
N ASN A 121 6.69 -37.69 18.96
CA ASN A 121 7.64 -38.64 18.37
C ASN A 121 6.99 -39.67 17.42
N GLU A 122 5.95 -39.26 16.66
CA GLU A 122 5.40 -40.01 15.53
C GLU A 122 5.92 -39.48 14.18
#